data_AF-A0A2Z5KF31-F1
#
_entry.id   AF-A0A2Z5KF31-F1
#
_cell.length_a   1.000
_cell.length_b   1.000
_cell.length_c   1.000
_cell.angle_alpha   90.00
_cell.angle_beta   90.00
_cell.angle_gamma   90.00
#
_symmetry.space_group_name_H-M   'P 1'
#
loop_
_entity.id
_entity.type
_entity.pdbx_description
1 polymer ?
#
loop_
_entity_poly.entity_id
_entity_poly.type
_entity_poly.pdbx_seq_one_letter_code
_entity_poly.pdbx_strand_id
1 'polypeptide(L)' 'MPPVRNGVQASSLDACWIKSRHSNAEGNCVEVAPLVDGGIAVRNSRDPDGPALVYTAAELRAFLAGAKDGEFDHLV' A
#
# COMPACT_ATOMS: atom_id res chain seq x y z
N MET A 1 -6.80 19.02 6.69
CA MET A 1 -6.43 18.53 5.34
C MET A 1 -7.64 17.81 4.77
N PRO A 2 -7.97 17.99 3.48
CA PRO A 2 -8.97 17.14 2.84
C PRO A 2 -8.54 15.67 2.92
N PRO A 3 -9.48 14.72 3.04
CA PRO A 3 -9.16 13.30 3.13
C PRO A 3 -8.42 12.87 1.87
N VAL A 4 -7.36 12.06 2.05
CA VAL A 4 -6.62 11.52 0.92
C VAL A 4 -7.52 10.53 0.19
N ARG A 5 -7.73 10.76 -1.11
CA ARG A 5 -8.59 9.89 -1.92
C ARG A 5 -7.80 8.75 -2.53
N ASN A 6 -8.45 7.60 -2.68
CA ASN A 6 -7.90 6.48 -3.44
C ASN A 6 -7.64 6.89 -4.91
N GLY A 7 -6.50 6.49 -5.46
CA GLY A 7 -6.04 6.86 -6.80
C GLY A 7 -5.29 8.19 -6.87
N VAL A 8 -4.99 8.81 -5.73
CA VAL A 8 -4.12 10.00 -5.64
C VAL A 8 -2.71 9.69 -6.15
N GLN A 9 -2.00 10.70 -6.66
CA GLN A 9 -0.61 10.56 -7.03
C GLN A 9 0.25 10.23 -5.80
N ALA A 10 0.98 9.11 -5.83
CA ALA A 10 1.71 8.60 -4.67
C ALA A 10 2.81 9.57 -4.21
N SER A 11 3.49 10.25 -5.13
CA SER A 11 4.53 11.25 -4.81
C SER A 11 3.99 12.55 -4.23
N SER A 12 2.69 12.81 -4.31
CA SER A 12 2.04 13.95 -3.64
C SER A 12 1.75 13.70 -2.16
N LEU A 13 1.91 12.45 -1.70
CA LEU A 13 1.70 12.08 -0.31
C LEU A 13 2.95 12.34 0.51
N ASP A 14 2.81 13.16 1.55
CA ASP A 14 3.81 13.27 2.61
C ASP A 14 3.74 12.02 3.49
N ALA A 15 4.42 10.96 3.05
CA ALA A 15 4.32 9.63 3.63
C ALA A 15 5.68 8.91 3.64
N CYS A 16 5.94 8.18 4.73
CA CYS A 16 7.13 7.34 4.85
C CYS A 16 6.84 5.95 4.27
N TRP A 17 7.31 5.71 3.05
CA TRP A 17 7.08 4.46 2.33
C TRP A 17 7.97 3.32 2.83
N ILE A 18 7.33 2.20 3.16
CA ILE A 18 7.96 0.99 3.68
C ILE A 18 7.91 -0.09 2.61
N LYS A 19 9.07 -0.53 2.15
CA LYS A 19 9.22 -1.65 1.21
C LYS A 19 9.28 -2.97 1.97
N SER A 20 8.65 -4.01 1.43
CA SER A 20 8.77 -5.36 1.99
C SER A 20 10.23 -5.85 1.93
N ARG A 21 10.69 -6.51 3.00
CA ARG A 21 11.99 -7.20 3.01
C ARG A 21 12.08 -8.35 2.01
N HIS A 22 10.95 -8.84 1.50
CA HIS A 22 10.90 -9.91 0.50
C HIS A 22 10.98 -9.37 -0.94
N SER A 23 11.02 -8.04 -1.11
CA SER A 23 11.32 -7.42 -2.39
C SER A 23 12.83 -7.40 -2.61
N ASN A 24 13.28 -7.76 -3.82
CA ASN A 24 14.68 -7.72 -4.22
C ASN A 24 14.91 -6.65 -5.29
N ALA A 25 16.16 -6.41 -5.68
CA ALA A 25 16.52 -5.40 -6.68
C ALA A 25 15.91 -5.69 -8.07
N GLU A 26 15.44 -6.91 -8.30
CA GLU A 26 14.96 -7.40 -9.60
C GLU A 26 13.42 -7.40 -9.73
N GLY A 27 12.66 -7.15 -8.65
CA GLY A 27 11.19 -7.09 -8.73
C GLY A 27 10.44 -7.22 -7.40
N ASN A 28 9.10 -7.29 -7.49
CA ASN A 28 8.16 -7.51 -6.38
C ASN A 28 7.95 -6.34 -5.41
N CYS A 29 8.21 -5.10 -5.87
CA CYS A 29 8.25 -3.93 -4.99
C CYS A 29 6.88 -3.29 -4.82
N VAL A 30 6.10 -3.78 -3.86
CA VAL A 30 4.98 -3.05 -3.27
C VAL A 30 5.49 -2.31 -2.05
N GLU A 31 5.12 -1.03 -1.94
CA GLU A 31 5.41 -0.18 -0.79
C GLU A 31 4.11 0.21 -0.11
N VAL A 32 4.16 0.29 1.22
CA VAL A 32 3.02 0.71 2.06
C VAL A 32 3.44 1.87 2.95
N ALA A 33 2.53 2.81 3.21
CA ALA A 33 2.82 3.94 4.08
C ALA A 33 1.60 4.31 4.94
N PRO A 34 1.76 4.50 6.26
CA PRO A 34 0.72 5.11 7.08
C PRO A 34 0.55 6.59 6.69
N LEU A 35 -0.69 7.05 6.68
CA LEU A 35 -1.05 8.45 6.42
C LEU A 35 -1.43 9.15 7.73
N VAL A 36 -1.29 10.48 7.75
CA VAL A 36 -1.57 11.33 8.93
C VAL A 36 -3.04 11.23 9.38
N ASP A 37 -3.96 10.97 8.46
CA ASP A 37 -5.39 10.80 8.74
C ASP A 37 -5.78 9.38 9.21
N GLY A 38 -4.79 8.51 9.44
CA GLY A 38 -5.00 7.13 9.86
C GLY A 38 -5.31 6.16 8.72
N GLY A 39 -5.29 6.63 7.47
CA GLY A 39 -5.31 5.78 6.28
C GLY A 39 -3.97 5.05 6.07
N ILE A 40 -3.97 4.10 5.15
CA ILE A 40 -2.76 3.44 4.65
C ILE A 40 -2.75 3.54 3.13
N ALA A 41 -1.65 4.05 2.58
CA ALA A 41 -1.42 4.07 1.16
C ALA A 41 -0.60 2.85 0.72
N VAL A 42 -0.91 2.31 -0.45
CA VAL A 42 -0.18 1.23 -1.12
C VAL A 42 0.18 1.70 -2.52
N ARG A 43 1.45 1.54 -2.92
CA ARG A 43 1.92 1.88 -4.27
C ARG A 43 2.84 0.82 -4.85
N ASN A 44 3.00 0.87 -6.16
CA ASN A 44 4.06 0.16 -6.88
C ASN A 44 5.37 0.95 -6.79
N SER A 45 6.42 0.40 -6.19
CA SER A 45 7.70 1.12 -6.08
C SER A 45 8.41 1.33 -7.42
N ARG A 46 8.02 0.60 -8.47
CA ARG A 46 8.51 0.84 -9.85
C ARG A 46 7.83 2.04 -10.52
N ASP A 47 6.77 2.55 -9.93
CA ASP A 47 6.04 3.73 -10.39
C ASP A 47 5.76 4.65 -9.19
N PRO A 48 6.79 5.27 -8.59
CA PRO A 48 6.67 6.06 -7.37
C PRO A 48 5.81 7.33 -7.54
N ASP A 49 5.63 7.78 -8.78
CA ASP A 49 4.76 8.90 -9.19
C ASP A 49 3.39 8.42 -9.68
N GLY A 50 3.15 7.11 -9.72
CA GLY A 50 1.88 6.52 -10.11
C GLY A 50 0.78 6.68 -9.06
N PRO A 51 -0.40 6.07 -9.29
CA PRO A 51 -1.50 6.13 -8.35
C PRO A 51 -1.19 5.30 -7.09
N ALA A 52 -1.53 5.86 -5.92
CA ALA A 52 -1.58 5.14 -4.65
C ALA A 52 -3.03 4.68 -4.37
N LEU A 53 -3.17 3.41 -3.98
CA LEU A 53 -4.40 2.91 -3.39
C LEU A 53 -4.44 3.33 -1.93
N VAL A 54 -5.57 3.86 -1.48
CA VAL A 54 -5.72 4.35 -0.10
C VAL A 54 -6.83 3.56 0.57
N TYR A 55 -6.48 2.95 1.70
CA TYR A 55 -7.36 2.12 2.50
C TYR A 55 -7.49 2.69 3.90
N THR A 56 -8.63 2.43 4.53
CA THR A 56 -8.78 2.59 5.97
C THR A 56 -7.96 1.54 6.72
N ALA A 57 -7.65 1.81 7.98
CA ALA A 57 -7.01 0.82 8.83
C ALA A 57 -7.89 -0.44 9.08
N ALA A 58 -9.20 -0.36 8.90
CA ALA A 58 -10.08 -1.52 9.02
C ALA A 58 -9.97 -2.43 7.80
N GLU A 59 -10.02 -1.87 6.60
CA GLU A 59 -9.88 -2.61 5.34
C GLU A 59 -8.53 -3.31 5.24
N LEU A 60 -7.43 -2.62 5.59
CA LEU A 60 -6.11 -3.23 5.54
C LEU A 60 -5.97 -4.36 6.57
N ARG A 61 -6.56 -4.23 7.78
CA ARG A 61 -6.56 -5.32 8.77
C ARG A 61 -7.31 -6.54 8.26
N ALA A 62 -8.47 -6.35 7.65
CA ALA A 62 -9.25 -7.44 7.06
C ALA A 62 -8.46 -8.13 5.94
N PHE A 63 -7.85 -7.35 5.04
CA PHE A 63 -7.00 -7.89 3.98
C PHE A 63 -5.82 -8.72 4.53
N LEU A 64 -5.11 -8.20 5.54
CA LEU A 64 -4.00 -8.92 6.16
C LEU A 64 -4.43 -10.18 6.90
N ALA A 65 -5.65 -10.23 7.45
CA ALA A 65 -6.20 -11.44 8.05
C ALA A 65 -6.42 -12.50 6.97
N GLY A 66 -7.17 -12.18 5.91
CA GLY A 66 -7.42 -13.12 4.79
C GLY A 66 -6.14 -13.59 4.10
N ALA A 67 -5.17 -12.69 3.90
CA ALA A 67 -3.87 -13.07 3.34
C ALA A 67 -3.08 -14.03 4.24
N LYS A 68 -3.18 -13.92 5.57
CA LYS A 68 -2.53 -14.85 6.51
C LYS A 68 -3.24 -16.20 6.58
N ASP A 69 -4.55 -16.20 6.37
CA ASP A 69 -5.37 -17.40 6.31
C ASP A 69 -5.25 -18.14 4.95
N GLY A 70 -4.48 -17.58 4.01
CA GLY A 70 -4.23 -18.16 2.69
C GLY A 70 -5.39 -17.97 1.70
N GLU A 71 -6.35 -17.08 1.99
CA GLU A 71 -7.55 -16.87 1.17
C GLU A 71 -7.22 -16.52 -0.30
N PHE A 72 -6.06 -15.90 -0.53
CA PHE A 72 -5.64 -15.39 -1.84
C PHE A 72 -4.50 -16.18 -2.49
N ASP A 73 -4.06 -17.29 -1.90
CA ASP A 73 -2.90 -18.06 -2.40
C ASP A 73 -3.14 -18.62 -3.82
N HIS A 74 -4.40 -18.85 -4.21
CA HIS A 74 -4.78 -19.30 -5.54
C HIS A 74 -4.51 -18.28 -6.66
N LEU A 75 -4.17 -17.03 -6.32
CA LEU A 75 -3.84 -15.97 -7.28
C LEU A 75 -2.37 -15.97 -7.71
N VAL A 76 -1.49 -16.74 -7.04
CA VAL A 76 -0.03 -16.71 -7.23
C VAL A 76 0.59 -18.09 -7.47
#